data_AF-A0A7W7YM36-F1
#
_entry.id   AF-A0A7W7YM36-F1
#
_cell.length_a   1.000
_cell.length_b   1.000
_cell.length_c   1.000
_cell.angle_alpha   90.00
_cell.angle_beta   90.00
_cell.angle_gamma   90.00
#
_symmetry.space_group_name_H-M   'P 1'
#
loop_
_entity.id
_entity.type
_entity.pdbx_description
1 polymer ?
#
loop_
_entity_poly.entity_id
_entity_poly.type
_entity_poly.pdbx_seq_one_letter_code
_entity_poly.pdbx_strand_id
1 'polypeptide(L)'
;MTASHSKEDIRAFLIAKTGLNPAKAEDSSIIVGSGLVDSFGLVALLAEIEQRFGVFPDLMSLDPAEYATLGGLTKIVSTALNLPETEATPSSPAGAAATASSSSGPEIQRLAKGSPEWQQVPALMKEMFQGFAGQGLRLPLVEGGEKLWLQSLERLPESVFLVLGASVGGQLVSFASAHCKMLPAHLGGGMVGEISYVYVKPEARRHGLAGRMVAQMEDWLKSSKVRSIEIQVLTGNEGALAFWRRSGFGDELVQMRK
;
A
#
# COMPACT_ATOMS: atom_id res chain seq x y z
N MET A 1 15.57 30.79 4.63
CA MET A 1 14.52 31.60 3.97
C MET A 1 13.37 30.65 3.67
N THR A 2 12.35 30.61 4.52
CA THR A 2 11.14 29.82 4.29
C THR A 2 10.40 30.44 3.11
N ALA A 3 10.24 29.68 2.02
CA ALA A 3 9.44 30.12 0.89
C ALA A 3 8.00 30.32 1.37
N SER A 4 7.46 31.52 1.23
CA SER A 4 6.06 31.80 1.50
C SER A 4 5.25 31.19 0.36
N HIS A 5 4.62 30.04 0.59
CA HIS A 5 3.76 29.39 -0.39
C HIS A 5 2.37 30.04 -0.39
N SER A 6 1.83 30.35 -1.57
CA SER A 6 0.47 30.88 -1.74
C SER A 6 -0.51 29.81 -2.23
N LYS A 7 -1.82 30.08 -2.13
CA LYS A 7 -2.86 29.20 -2.68
C LYS A 7 -2.76 29.10 -4.20
N GLU A 8 -2.36 30.18 -4.90
CA GLU A 8 -2.07 30.13 -6.33
C GLU A 8 -0.91 29.20 -6.67
N ASP A 9 0.15 29.16 -5.84
CA ASP A 9 1.31 28.28 -6.07
C ASP A 9 0.93 26.80 -5.98
N ILE A 10 0.10 26.44 -5.01
CA ILE A 10 -0.43 25.08 -4.83
C ILE A 10 -1.27 24.69 -6.04
N ARG A 11 -2.20 25.57 -6.45
CA ARG A 11 -3.09 25.32 -7.59
C ARG A 11 -2.31 25.15 -8.89
N ALA A 12 -1.32 26.01 -9.15
CA ALA A 12 -0.45 25.92 -10.33
C ALA A 12 0.36 24.62 -10.35
N PHE A 13 0.89 24.22 -9.20
CA PHE A 13 1.60 22.94 -9.05
C PHE A 13 0.69 21.75 -9.37
N LEU A 14 -0.52 21.72 -8.80
CA LEU A 14 -1.48 20.64 -9.04
C LEU A 14 -1.90 20.56 -10.52
N ILE A 15 -2.16 21.69 -11.19
CA ILE A 15 -2.47 21.73 -12.62
C ILE A 15 -1.31 21.12 -13.44
N ALA A 16 -0.07 21.52 -13.16
CA ALA A 16 1.10 21.04 -13.87
C ALA A 16 1.33 19.52 -13.69
N LYS A 17 1.06 18.98 -12.49
CA LYS A 17 1.29 17.57 -12.16
C LYS A 17 0.16 16.63 -12.56
N THR A 18 -1.06 17.14 -12.63
CA THR A 18 -2.24 16.36 -13.05
C THR A 18 -2.46 16.39 -14.56
N GLY A 19 -1.73 17.23 -15.30
CA GLY A 19 -1.89 17.37 -16.76
C GLY A 19 -3.17 18.12 -17.18
N LEU A 20 -3.85 18.78 -16.23
CA LEU A 20 -5.00 19.64 -16.49
C LEU A 20 -4.62 20.77 -17.45
N ASN A 21 -5.50 21.07 -18.42
CA ASN A 21 -5.31 22.24 -19.28
C ASN A 21 -5.46 23.54 -18.46
N PRO A 22 -4.41 24.36 -18.32
CA PRO A 22 -4.46 25.57 -17.51
C PRO A 22 -5.55 26.56 -17.95
N ALA A 23 -5.88 26.60 -19.25
CA ALA A 23 -6.88 27.51 -19.80
C ALA A 23 -8.33 27.09 -19.51
N LYS A 24 -8.55 25.87 -18.99
CA LYS A 24 -9.87 25.31 -18.65
C LYS A 24 -9.97 24.81 -17.21
N ALA A 25 -8.96 25.10 -16.38
CA ALA A 25 -8.86 24.59 -15.02
C ALA A 25 -9.74 25.39 -14.04
N GLU A 26 -10.91 24.83 -13.72
CA GLU A 26 -11.83 25.33 -12.70
C GLU A 26 -11.71 24.52 -11.40
N ASP A 27 -12.16 25.07 -10.27
CA ASP A 27 -12.09 24.38 -8.97
C ASP A 27 -12.92 23.10 -8.92
N SER A 28 -13.98 23.02 -9.73
CA SER A 28 -14.82 21.83 -9.93
C SER A 28 -14.16 20.74 -10.81
N SER A 29 -12.99 21.02 -11.40
CA SER A 29 -12.32 20.08 -12.32
C SER A 29 -11.88 18.83 -11.57
N ILE A 30 -12.34 17.66 -12.04
CA ILE A 30 -12.02 16.36 -11.45
C ILE A 30 -10.60 15.95 -11.84
N ILE A 31 -9.70 15.85 -10.87
CA ILE A 31 -8.30 15.48 -11.05
C ILE A 31 -8.00 14.05 -10.63
N VAL A 32 -8.72 13.52 -9.64
CA VAL A 32 -8.63 12.14 -9.20
C VAL A 32 -9.83 11.36 -9.75
N GLY A 33 -9.57 10.24 -10.44
CA GLY A 33 -10.64 9.40 -10.98
C GLY A 33 -11.18 9.80 -12.36
N SER A 34 -10.68 10.90 -12.96
CA SER A 34 -10.96 11.30 -14.35
C SER A 34 -10.10 10.56 -15.39
N GLY A 35 -9.21 9.66 -14.94
CA GLY A 35 -8.21 8.98 -15.78
C GLY A 35 -6.92 9.79 -16.00
N LEU A 36 -6.85 11.03 -15.50
CA LEU A 36 -5.65 11.87 -15.52
C LEU A 36 -4.64 11.51 -14.41
N VAL A 37 -5.15 11.07 -13.27
CA VAL A 37 -4.37 10.57 -12.13
C VAL A 37 -5.02 9.26 -11.66
N ASP A 38 -4.27 8.17 -11.75
CA ASP A 38 -4.68 6.86 -11.22
C ASP A 38 -4.34 6.72 -9.72
N SER A 39 -4.66 5.57 -9.12
CA SER A 39 -4.43 5.32 -7.70
C SER A 39 -2.94 5.40 -7.29
N PHE A 40 -2.02 5.16 -8.22
CA PHE A 40 -0.57 5.34 -8.01
C PHE A 40 -0.13 6.78 -8.24
N GLY A 41 -0.72 7.46 -9.22
CA GLY A 41 -0.50 8.86 -9.53
C GLY A 41 -0.91 9.78 -8.38
N LEU A 42 -1.94 9.42 -7.61
CA LEU A 42 -2.34 10.20 -6.43
C LEU A 42 -1.32 10.07 -5.29
N VAL A 43 -0.78 8.87 -5.06
CA VAL A 43 0.29 8.65 -4.08
C VAL A 43 1.56 9.39 -4.50
N ALA A 44 1.91 9.34 -5.79
CA ALA A 44 3.01 10.11 -6.34
C ALA A 44 2.78 11.63 -6.16
N LEU A 45 1.57 12.11 -6.43
CA LEU A 45 1.19 13.51 -6.25
C LEU A 45 1.32 13.94 -4.78
N LEU A 46 0.86 13.14 -3.83
CA LEU A 46 1.01 13.41 -2.39
C LEU A 46 2.46 13.46 -1.94
N ALA A 47 3.31 12.54 -2.41
CA ALA A 47 4.73 12.54 -2.11
C ALA A 47 5.43 13.79 -2.70
N GLU A 48 5.03 14.23 -3.90
CA GLU A 48 5.56 15.46 -4.49
C GLU A 48 5.03 16.73 -3.78
N ILE A 49 3.80 16.71 -3.26
CA ILE A 49 3.26 17.77 -2.39
C ILE A 49 4.10 17.87 -1.11
N GLU A 50 4.40 16.75 -0.46
CA GLU A 50 5.25 16.72 0.72
C GLU A 50 6.66 17.23 0.42
N GLN A 51 7.25 16.79 -0.70
CA GLN A 51 8.57 17.27 -1.13
C GLN A 51 8.58 18.78 -1.42
N ARG A 52 7.51 19.30 -2.04
CA ARG A 52 7.46 20.69 -2.52
C ARG A 52 7.04 21.68 -1.44
N PHE A 53 6.10 21.30 -0.59
CA PHE A 53 5.44 22.18 0.37
C PHE A 53 5.70 21.78 1.82
N GLY A 54 6.31 20.63 2.08
CA GLY A 54 6.61 20.16 3.44
C GLY A 54 5.39 19.66 4.21
N VAL A 55 4.26 19.41 3.54
CA VAL A 55 3.03 18.91 4.14
C VAL A 55 2.56 17.65 3.43
N PHE A 56 2.09 16.68 4.22
CA PHE A 56 1.44 15.48 3.69
C PHE A 56 -0.02 15.49 4.15
N PRO A 57 -0.97 15.91 3.29
CA PRO A 57 -2.37 15.97 3.68
C PRO A 57 -2.93 14.58 3.92
N ASP A 58 -3.59 14.38 5.06
CA ASP A 58 -4.23 13.12 5.40
C ASP A 58 -5.55 12.97 4.62
N LEU A 59 -5.44 12.61 3.34
CA LEU A 59 -6.61 12.32 2.52
C LEU A 59 -7.38 11.08 3.02
N MET A 60 -6.75 10.24 3.84
CA MET A 60 -7.31 8.96 4.30
C MET A 60 -8.40 9.14 5.36
N SER A 61 -8.48 10.32 5.99
CA SER A 61 -9.56 10.68 6.92
C SER A 61 -10.68 11.49 6.29
N LEU A 62 -10.58 11.81 4.99
CA LEU A 62 -11.52 12.67 4.26
C LEU A 62 -12.37 11.86 3.28
N ASP A 63 -13.57 12.35 2.95
CA ASP A 63 -14.38 11.77 1.88
C ASP A 63 -13.67 11.97 0.52
N PRO A 64 -13.55 10.95 -0.34
CA PRO A 64 -13.01 11.09 -1.69
C PRO A 64 -13.58 12.25 -2.51
N ALA A 65 -14.85 12.60 -2.32
CA ALA A 65 -15.46 13.75 -2.97
C ALA A 65 -14.78 15.08 -2.60
N GLU A 66 -14.18 15.17 -1.41
CA GLU A 66 -13.50 16.37 -0.89
C GLU A 66 -12.15 16.63 -1.56
N TYR A 67 -11.48 15.60 -2.09
CA TYR A 67 -10.17 15.74 -2.73
C TYR A 67 -10.15 15.34 -4.21
N ALA A 68 -11.28 14.89 -4.76
CA ALA A 68 -11.37 14.50 -6.17
C ALA A 68 -11.22 15.68 -7.15
N THR A 69 -11.41 16.92 -6.67
CA THR A 69 -11.39 18.13 -7.48
C THR A 69 -10.13 18.97 -7.24
N LEU A 70 -9.78 19.79 -8.23
CA LEU A 70 -8.68 20.76 -8.11
C LEU A 70 -8.88 21.70 -6.91
N GLY A 71 -10.10 22.22 -6.72
CA GLY A 71 -10.41 23.11 -5.61
C GLY A 71 -10.33 22.41 -4.26
N GLY A 72 -10.87 21.19 -4.18
CA GLY A 72 -10.85 20.36 -2.99
C GLY A 72 -9.44 20.04 -2.50
N LEU A 73 -8.60 19.51 -3.39
CA LEU A 73 -7.21 19.18 -3.06
C LEU A 73 -6.37 20.44 -2.77
N THR A 74 -6.61 21.54 -3.49
CA THR A 74 -5.95 22.85 -3.20
C THR A 74 -6.31 23.33 -1.81
N LYS A 75 -7.59 23.22 -1.40
CA LYS A 75 -8.04 23.59 -0.06
C LYS A 75 -7.30 22.75 0.99
N ILE A 76 -7.34 21.42 0.85
CA ILE A 76 -6.74 20.49 1.80
C ILE A 76 -5.23 20.75 2.00
N VAL A 77 -4.47 20.98 0.93
CA VAL A 77 -3.04 21.33 1.04
C VAL A 77 -2.84 22.70 1.69
N SER A 78 -3.72 23.67 1.40
CA SER A 78 -3.68 25.01 2.01
C SER A 78 -3.95 24.96 3.52
N THR A 79 -4.94 24.16 3.94
CA THR A 79 -5.27 23.92 5.35
C THR A 79 -4.09 23.28 6.07
N ALA A 80 -3.45 22.27 5.45
CA ALA A 80 -2.28 21.60 6.02
C ALA A 80 -1.07 22.54 6.18
N LEU A 81 -0.98 23.59 5.36
CA LEU A 81 0.05 24.63 5.44
C LEU A 81 -0.26 25.75 6.45
N ASN A 82 -1.40 25.69 7.15
CA ASN A 82 -1.92 26.78 7.99
C ASN A 82 -2.05 28.11 7.24
N LEU A 83 -2.37 28.07 5.94
CA LEU A 83 -2.74 29.28 5.21
C LEU A 83 -4.12 29.74 5.70
N PRO A 84 -4.35 31.06 5.92
CA PRO A 84 -5.59 31.54 6.51
C PRO A 84 -6.79 31.08 5.67
N GLU A 85 -7.61 30.22 6.27
CA GLU A 85 -8.88 29.79 5.70
C GLU A 85 -9.94 30.85 5.95
N THR A 86 -10.66 31.21 4.89
CA THR A 86 -12.02 31.73 5.01
C THR A 86 -12.94 30.55 5.39
N GLU A 87 -13.25 30.48 6.69
CA GLU A 87 -14.28 29.72 7.46
C GLU A 87 -14.93 28.44 6.90
N ALA A 88 -14.88 27.31 7.64
CA ALA A 88 -15.94 26.84 8.56
C ALA A 88 -15.63 25.47 9.24
N THR A 89 -16.22 25.26 10.42
CA THR A 89 -15.83 24.48 11.66
C THR A 89 -16.40 23.00 11.79
N PRO A 90 -16.19 22.21 12.90
CA PRO A 90 -15.53 20.86 12.84
C PRO A 90 -16.15 19.71 13.74
N SER A 91 -15.45 18.57 13.95
CA SER A 91 -15.33 17.75 15.22
C SER A 91 -14.57 16.41 14.98
N SER A 92 -13.43 16.05 15.60
CA SER A 92 -13.03 15.55 16.96
C SER A 92 -13.01 13.99 17.19
N PRO A 93 -12.13 13.43 18.08
CA PRO A 93 -11.35 12.19 17.85
C PRO A 93 -11.38 11.09 18.97
N ALA A 94 -10.68 9.95 18.78
CA ALA A 94 -10.06 9.02 19.79
C ALA A 94 -9.63 7.71 19.07
N GLY A 95 -8.61 6.90 19.39
CA GLY A 95 -7.72 6.72 20.54
C GLY A 95 -7.67 5.23 20.97
N ALA A 96 -6.47 4.67 21.22
CA ALA A 96 -6.12 3.53 22.10
C ALA A 96 -5.47 2.26 21.49
N ALA A 97 -4.55 1.70 22.30
CA ALA A 97 -3.55 0.65 22.05
C ALA A 97 -3.82 -0.64 22.87
N ALA A 98 -2.84 -1.58 22.84
CA ALA A 98 -2.62 -2.81 23.67
C ALA A 98 -3.03 -4.14 22.99
N THR A 99 -2.41 -5.33 23.15
CA THR A 99 -1.27 -5.85 23.96
C THR A 99 -0.87 -7.23 23.43
N ALA A 100 0.37 -7.67 23.69
CA ALA A 100 0.96 -8.94 23.21
C ALA A 100 0.60 -10.18 24.05
N SER A 101 0.73 -11.37 23.46
CA SER A 101 0.71 -12.69 24.14
C SER A 101 1.72 -13.63 23.50
N SER A 102 2.48 -14.33 24.34
CA SER A 102 3.66 -15.12 23.99
C SER A 102 3.33 -16.54 23.52
N SER A 103 4.05 -17.01 22.49
CA SER A 103 4.16 -18.43 22.14
C SER A 103 5.60 -18.72 21.72
N SER A 104 6.14 -19.85 22.18
CA SER A 104 7.54 -20.29 22.06
C SER A 104 7.94 -20.78 20.64
N GLY A 105 7.44 -20.09 19.61
CA GLY A 105 7.86 -20.27 18.22
C GLY A 105 8.52 -19.00 17.70
N PRO A 106 8.96 -18.98 16.42
CA PRO A 106 9.42 -17.75 15.80
C PRO A 106 8.33 -16.68 15.94
N GLU A 107 8.66 -15.57 16.58
CA GLU A 107 7.74 -14.47 16.79
C GLU A 107 7.54 -13.74 15.45
N ILE A 108 6.28 -13.49 15.10
CA ILE A 108 5.94 -12.74 13.89
C ILE A 108 5.87 -11.29 14.30
N GLN A 109 6.60 -10.45 13.58
CA GLN A 109 6.67 -9.02 13.80
C GLN A 109 6.46 -8.25 12.50
N ARG A 110 5.98 -7.01 12.62
CA ARG A 110 6.03 -6.03 11.54
C ARG A 110 7.49 -5.63 11.31
N LEU A 111 7.96 -5.71 10.06
CA LEU A 111 9.32 -5.31 9.71
C LEU A 111 9.37 -3.80 9.51
N ALA A 112 10.12 -3.10 10.36
CA ALA A 112 10.35 -1.67 10.21
C ALA A 112 11.30 -1.41 9.04
N LYS A 113 11.03 -0.35 8.24
CA LYS A 113 11.91 0.05 7.15
C LYS A 113 13.33 0.28 7.66
N GLY A 114 14.32 -0.25 6.94
CA GLY A 114 15.73 -0.11 7.29
C GLY A 114 16.25 -1.00 8.43
N SER A 115 15.39 -1.77 9.10
CA SER A 115 15.81 -2.75 10.11
C SER A 115 16.72 -3.86 9.53
N PRO A 116 17.54 -4.54 10.34
CA PRO A 116 18.35 -5.67 9.88
C PRO A 116 17.52 -6.78 9.20
N GLU A 117 16.31 -7.05 9.69
CA GLU A 117 15.38 -8.00 9.09
C GLU A 117 14.81 -7.50 7.76
N TRP A 118 14.49 -6.20 7.64
CA TRP A 118 14.05 -5.59 6.39
C TRP A 118 15.08 -5.78 5.26
N GLN A 119 16.36 -5.63 5.59
CA GLN A 119 17.46 -5.84 4.64
C GLN A 119 17.62 -7.30 4.18
N GLN A 120 17.02 -8.27 4.90
CA GLN A 120 17.05 -9.69 4.56
C GLN A 120 15.90 -10.11 3.62
N VAL A 121 14.81 -9.34 3.55
CA VAL A 121 13.64 -9.63 2.69
C VAL A 121 14.01 -9.89 1.21
N PRO A 122 14.93 -9.13 0.57
CA PRO A 122 15.33 -9.36 -0.81
C PRO A 122 15.86 -10.78 -1.06
N ALA A 123 16.60 -11.36 -0.12
CA ALA A 123 17.13 -12.71 -0.24
C ALA A 123 16.00 -13.76 -0.26
N LEU A 124 15.05 -13.64 0.67
CA LEU A 124 13.89 -14.54 0.71
C LEU A 124 12.99 -14.38 -0.52
N MET A 125 12.85 -13.17 -1.06
CA MET A 125 12.11 -12.95 -2.30
C MET A 125 12.77 -13.67 -3.48
N LYS A 126 14.10 -13.67 -3.58
CA LYS A 126 14.80 -14.49 -4.60
C LYS A 126 14.51 -15.97 -4.44
N GLU A 127 14.64 -16.50 -3.22
CA GLU A 127 14.37 -17.92 -2.94
C GLU A 127 12.92 -18.30 -3.29
N MET A 128 11.96 -17.42 -3.02
CA MET A 128 10.55 -17.59 -3.42
C MET A 128 10.40 -17.64 -4.94
N PHE A 129 10.97 -16.67 -5.68
CA PHE A 129 10.86 -16.60 -7.13
C PHE A 129 11.57 -17.75 -7.86
N GLN A 130 12.65 -18.29 -7.29
CA GLN A 130 13.27 -19.52 -7.77
C GLN A 130 12.30 -20.70 -7.72
N GLY A 131 11.49 -20.79 -6.66
CA GLY A 131 10.43 -21.80 -6.55
C GLY A 131 9.30 -21.65 -7.57
N PHE A 132 8.99 -20.41 -7.99
CA PHE A 132 7.94 -20.12 -8.95
C PHE A 132 8.26 -20.56 -10.39
N ALA A 133 9.54 -20.66 -10.76
CA ALA A 133 9.95 -21.09 -12.11
C ALA A 133 9.38 -22.47 -12.47
N GLY A 134 9.31 -23.40 -11.51
CA GLY A 134 8.71 -24.72 -11.69
C GLY A 134 7.18 -24.75 -11.63
N GLN A 135 6.53 -23.62 -11.36
CA GLN A 135 5.07 -23.52 -11.10
C GLN A 135 4.33 -22.74 -12.19
N GLY A 136 5.00 -22.45 -13.31
CA GLY A 136 4.40 -21.80 -14.47
C GLY A 136 4.51 -20.27 -14.48
N LEU A 137 5.34 -19.67 -13.61
CA LEU A 137 5.66 -18.25 -13.70
C LEU A 137 6.38 -17.95 -15.03
N ARG A 138 5.79 -17.09 -15.87
CA ARG A 138 6.38 -16.73 -17.18
C ARG A 138 7.22 -15.47 -17.16
N LEU A 139 6.98 -14.58 -16.20
CA LEU A 139 7.77 -13.36 -16.02
C LEU A 139 8.64 -13.53 -14.77
N PRO A 140 9.92 -13.91 -14.92
CA PRO A 140 10.81 -14.07 -13.79
C PRO A 140 11.19 -12.69 -13.23
N LEU A 141 11.78 -12.73 -12.04
CA LEU A 141 12.44 -11.57 -11.46
C LEU A 141 13.62 -11.17 -12.37
N VAL A 142 13.70 -9.89 -12.74
CA VAL A 142 14.90 -9.34 -13.40
C VAL A 142 16.06 -9.29 -12.41
N GLU A 143 17.28 -9.10 -12.91
CA GLU A 143 18.45 -8.89 -12.04
C GLU A 143 18.22 -7.70 -11.11
N GLY A 144 18.32 -7.93 -9.79
CA GLY A 144 18.08 -6.91 -8.76
C GLY A 144 16.60 -6.57 -8.55
N GLY A 145 15.65 -7.26 -9.20
CA GLY A 145 14.22 -6.98 -9.12
C GLY A 145 13.66 -7.05 -7.69
N GLU A 146 14.23 -7.89 -6.83
CA GLU A 146 13.87 -7.99 -5.42
C GLU A 146 14.15 -6.69 -4.65
N LYS A 147 15.24 -6.01 -5.01
CA LYS A 147 15.65 -4.76 -4.37
C LYS A 147 14.82 -3.61 -4.91
N LEU A 148 14.55 -3.62 -6.22
CA LEU A 148 13.65 -2.64 -6.84
C LEU A 148 12.25 -2.72 -6.24
N TRP A 149 11.74 -3.93 -6.02
CA TRP A 149 10.47 -4.14 -5.34
C TRP A 149 10.51 -3.61 -3.90
N LEU A 150 11.51 -3.96 -3.09
CA LEU A 150 11.59 -3.48 -1.72
C LEU A 150 11.72 -1.95 -1.64
N GLN A 151 12.54 -1.34 -2.50
CA GLN A 151 12.69 0.11 -2.63
C GLN A 151 11.37 0.79 -3.04
N SER A 152 10.53 0.13 -3.83
CA SER A 152 9.21 0.67 -4.16
C SER A 152 8.31 0.78 -2.92
N LEU A 153 8.40 -0.18 -1.99
CA LEU A 153 7.67 -0.14 -0.71
C LEU A 153 8.20 0.93 0.24
N GLU A 154 9.51 1.21 0.20
CA GLU A 154 10.12 2.25 1.05
C GLU A 154 9.53 3.64 0.79
N ARG A 155 9.01 3.88 -0.42
CA ARG A 155 8.36 5.14 -0.81
C ARG A 155 6.88 5.21 -0.43
N LEU A 156 6.27 4.10 -0.05
CA LEU A 156 4.86 4.06 0.32
C LEU A 156 4.66 4.42 1.80
N PRO A 157 3.56 5.07 2.19
CA PRO A 157 3.20 5.23 3.59
C PRO A 157 2.96 3.89 4.29
N GLU A 158 3.40 3.75 5.53
CA GLU A 158 3.22 2.53 6.32
C GLU A 158 1.76 2.19 6.65
N SER A 159 0.83 3.12 6.40
CA SER A 159 -0.61 2.91 6.50
C SER A 159 -1.20 2.12 5.32
N VAL A 160 -0.53 2.08 4.17
CA VAL A 160 -1.05 1.43 2.94
C VAL A 160 -0.34 0.14 2.58
N PHE A 161 0.75 -0.20 3.26
CA PHE A 161 1.44 -1.47 3.08
C PHE A 161 1.88 -2.04 4.43
N LEU A 162 1.98 -3.36 4.48
CA LEU A 162 2.44 -4.12 5.63
C LEU A 162 3.44 -5.18 5.15
N VAL A 163 4.58 -5.27 5.84
CA VAL A 163 5.50 -6.40 5.72
C VAL A 163 5.63 -7.06 7.09
N LEU A 164 5.31 -8.34 7.16
CA LEU A 164 5.52 -9.18 8.33
C LEU A 164 6.71 -10.10 8.09
N GLY A 165 7.38 -10.48 9.17
CA GLY A 165 8.45 -11.46 9.13
C GLY A 165 8.59 -12.19 10.45
N ALA A 166 9.21 -13.37 10.39
CA ALA A 166 9.60 -14.11 11.58
C ALA A 166 11.07 -14.50 11.48
N SER A 167 11.78 -14.36 12.60
CA SER A 167 13.22 -14.60 12.68
C SER A 167 13.55 -15.71 13.67
N VAL A 168 14.62 -16.46 13.39
CA VAL A 168 15.21 -17.45 14.30
C VAL A 168 16.70 -17.13 14.41
N GLY A 169 17.19 -16.84 15.63
CA GLY A 169 18.59 -16.46 15.83
C GLY A 169 19.02 -15.22 15.03
N GLY A 170 18.13 -14.23 14.87
CA GLY A 170 18.39 -13.02 14.08
C GLY A 170 18.35 -13.21 12.55
N GLN A 171 18.08 -14.43 12.07
CA GLN A 171 17.91 -14.73 10.66
C GLN A 171 16.44 -14.75 10.29
N LEU A 172 16.06 -13.98 9.27
CA LEU A 172 14.70 -13.97 8.76
C LEU A 172 14.41 -15.30 8.05
N VAL A 173 13.42 -16.05 8.54
CA VAL A 173 13.04 -17.36 7.98
C VAL A 173 11.71 -17.32 7.21
N SER A 174 10.99 -16.22 7.31
CA SER A 174 9.74 -16.00 6.57
C SER A 174 9.47 -14.51 6.38
N PHE A 175 8.75 -14.19 5.31
CA PHE A 175 8.16 -12.87 5.14
C PHE A 175 6.79 -12.98 4.48
N ALA A 176 5.96 -11.97 4.71
CA ALA A 176 4.72 -11.78 3.98
C ALA A 176 4.48 -10.29 3.75
N SER A 177 3.84 -9.94 2.63
CA SER A 177 3.51 -8.56 2.29
C SER A 177 2.05 -8.41 1.89
N ALA A 178 1.41 -7.38 2.41
CA ALA A 178 0.07 -6.97 2.02
C ALA A 178 0.03 -5.45 1.74
N HIS A 179 -0.91 -5.01 0.91
CA HIS A 179 -1.15 -3.60 0.66
C HIS A 179 -2.62 -3.30 0.41
N CYS A 180 -3.01 -2.04 0.57
CA CYS A 180 -4.33 -1.56 0.25
C CYS A 180 -4.29 -0.81 -1.09
N LYS A 181 -5.28 -1.05 -1.96
CA LYS A 181 -5.44 -0.35 -3.24
C LYS A 181 -6.84 0.25 -3.37
N MET A 182 -6.91 1.44 -3.95
CA MET A 182 -8.18 2.13 -4.22
C MET A 182 -8.78 1.63 -5.54
N LEU A 183 -10.06 1.28 -5.51
CA LEU A 183 -10.81 0.93 -6.70
C LEU A 183 -11.10 2.17 -7.55
N PRO A 184 -11.11 2.03 -8.89
CA PRO A 184 -11.61 3.06 -9.78
C PRO A 184 -13.02 3.54 -9.42
N ALA A 185 -13.33 4.80 -9.74
CA ALA A 185 -14.64 5.41 -9.43
C ALA A 185 -15.83 4.64 -10.05
N HIS A 186 -15.66 4.07 -11.24
CA HIS A 186 -16.71 3.25 -11.88
C HIS A 186 -16.99 1.93 -11.15
N LEU A 187 -16.13 1.53 -10.19
CA LEU A 187 -16.34 0.42 -9.25
C LEU A 187 -16.72 0.92 -7.84
N GLY A 188 -17.07 2.20 -7.71
CA GLY A 188 -17.57 2.80 -6.48
C GLY A 188 -16.50 3.24 -5.47
N GLY A 189 -15.25 3.45 -5.90
CA GLY A 189 -14.25 4.24 -5.16
C GLY A 189 -13.90 3.75 -3.75
N GLY A 190 -13.95 2.45 -3.48
CA GLY A 190 -13.60 1.85 -2.18
C GLY A 190 -12.21 1.22 -2.16
N MET A 191 -11.75 0.81 -0.97
CA MET A 191 -10.46 0.13 -0.80
C MET A 191 -10.60 -1.39 -0.94
N VAL A 192 -9.59 -2.02 -1.53
CA VAL A 192 -9.40 -3.47 -1.57
C VAL A 192 -8.03 -3.80 -0.98
N GLY A 193 -7.96 -4.84 -0.17
CA GLY A 193 -6.71 -5.37 0.35
C GLY A 193 -6.13 -6.41 -0.61
N GLU A 194 -4.82 -6.46 -0.73
CA GLU A 194 -4.13 -7.50 -1.48
C GLU A 194 -3.04 -8.12 -0.63
N ILE A 195 -3.01 -9.45 -0.54
CA ILE A 195 -1.86 -10.18 0.01
C ILE A 195 -1.01 -10.67 -1.17
N SER A 196 0.09 -9.96 -1.43
CA SER A 196 0.88 -10.16 -2.66
C SER A 196 1.89 -11.30 -2.55
N TYR A 197 2.59 -11.42 -1.42
CA TYR A 197 3.63 -12.43 -1.23
C TYR A 197 3.57 -13.05 0.16
N VAL A 198 3.74 -14.37 0.22
CA VAL A 198 3.88 -15.14 1.47
C VAL A 198 4.93 -16.20 1.24
N TYR A 199 6.01 -16.15 2.01
CA TYR A 199 7.09 -17.12 1.90
C TYR A 199 7.58 -17.57 3.27
N VAL A 200 7.83 -18.87 3.38
CA VAL A 200 8.47 -19.50 4.54
C VAL A 200 9.56 -20.42 4.00
N LYS A 201 10.79 -20.24 4.48
CA LYS A 201 11.93 -21.08 4.13
C LYS A 201 11.60 -22.57 4.38
N PRO A 202 12.01 -23.51 3.51
CA PRO A 202 11.67 -24.93 3.63
C PRO A 202 11.84 -25.51 5.03
N GLU A 203 12.96 -25.21 5.69
CA GLU A 203 13.33 -25.65 7.03
C GLU A 203 12.44 -25.09 8.16
N ALA A 204 11.75 -23.98 7.93
CA ALA A 204 10.83 -23.35 8.88
C ALA A 204 9.35 -23.69 8.61
N ARG A 205 9.03 -24.48 7.58
CA ARG A 205 7.65 -24.85 7.22
C ARG A 205 7.02 -25.80 8.23
N ARG A 206 5.70 -25.98 8.13
CA ARG A 206 4.86 -26.87 8.97
C ARG A 206 4.72 -26.46 10.44
N HIS A 207 5.16 -25.24 10.79
CA HIS A 207 4.95 -24.63 12.12
C HIS A 207 3.82 -23.58 12.15
N GLY A 208 2.97 -23.54 11.11
CA GLY A 208 1.84 -22.61 11.05
C GLY A 208 2.20 -21.13 10.76
N LEU A 209 3.47 -20.80 10.50
CA LEU A 209 3.93 -19.42 10.26
C LEU A 209 3.13 -18.70 9.16
N ALA A 210 2.94 -19.34 8.00
CA ALA A 210 2.18 -18.74 6.91
C ALA A 210 0.74 -18.42 7.32
N GLY A 211 0.05 -19.34 7.99
CA GLY A 211 -1.31 -19.11 8.46
C GLY A 211 -1.40 -17.98 9.49
N ARG A 212 -0.46 -17.92 10.44
CA ARG A 212 -0.39 -16.85 11.44
C ARG A 212 -0.09 -15.48 10.81
N MET A 213 0.83 -15.41 9.84
CA MET A 213 1.10 -14.16 9.10
C MET A 213 -0.12 -13.72 8.30
N VAL A 214 -0.81 -14.65 7.62
CA VAL A 214 -2.04 -14.34 6.87
C VAL A 214 -3.13 -13.81 7.78
N ALA A 215 -3.38 -14.44 8.93
CA ALA A 215 -4.35 -13.94 9.90
C ALA A 215 -4.05 -12.50 10.34
N GLN A 216 -2.78 -12.20 10.68
CA GLN A 216 -2.38 -10.84 11.05
C GLN A 216 -2.53 -9.83 9.90
N MET A 217 -2.24 -10.24 8.66
CA MET A 217 -2.44 -9.37 7.49
C MET A 217 -3.92 -9.11 7.24
N GLU A 218 -4.79 -10.12 7.40
CA GLU A 218 -6.23 -9.93 7.27
C GLU A 218 -6.77 -8.98 8.34
N ASP A 219 -6.34 -9.12 9.59
CA ASP A 219 -6.75 -8.22 10.68
C ASP A 219 -6.31 -6.78 10.39
N TRP A 220 -5.08 -6.61 9.92
CA TRP A 220 -4.58 -5.30 9.49
C TRP A 220 -5.40 -4.74 8.32
N LEU A 221 -5.66 -5.52 7.27
CA LEU A 221 -6.45 -5.11 6.11
C LEU A 221 -7.89 -4.74 6.50
N LYS A 222 -8.54 -5.53 7.37
CA LYS A 222 -9.88 -5.25 7.91
C LYS A 222 -9.90 -3.95 8.70
N SER A 223 -8.85 -3.67 9.49
CA SER A 223 -8.71 -2.40 10.21
C SER A 223 -8.62 -1.18 9.27
N SER A 224 -8.11 -1.39 8.05
CA SER A 224 -8.06 -0.39 6.97
C SER A 224 -9.37 -0.25 6.18
N LYS A 225 -10.49 -0.84 6.65
CA LYS A 225 -11.83 -0.74 6.05
C LYS A 225 -11.90 -1.17 4.57
N VAL A 226 -11.09 -2.17 4.18
CA VAL A 226 -11.17 -2.73 2.82
C VAL A 226 -12.49 -3.48 2.61
N ARG A 227 -13.02 -3.44 1.38
CA ARG A 227 -14.27 -4.15 1.00
C ARG A 227 -14.07 -5.65 0.80
N SER A 228 -12.88 -6.03 0.34
CA SER A 228 -12.47 -7.42 0.09
C SER A 228 -10.96 -7.54 0.23
N ILE A 229 -10.50 -8.79 0.31
CA ILE A 229 -9.08 -9.15 0.27
C ILE A 229 -8.88 -10.10 -0.90
N GLU A 230 -7.94 -9.79 -1.77
CA GLU A 230 -7.61 -10.59 -2.94
C GLU A 230 -6.16 -11.08 -2.92
N ILE A 231 -5.92 -12.13 -3.70
CA ILE A 231 -4.63 -12.79 -3.85
C ILE A 231 -4.47 -13.28 -5.29
N GLN A 232 -3.22 -13.46 -5.72
CA GLN A 232 -2.90 -14.15 -6.96
C GLN A 232 -2.06 -15.37 -6.68
N VAL A 233 -2.43 -16.50 -7.27
CA VAL A 233 -1.76 -17.78 -7.07
C VAL A 233 -1.44 -18.38 -8.43
N LEU A 234 -0.19 -18.82 -8.63
CA LEU A 234 0.19 -19.55 -9.84
C LEU A 234 -0.63 -20.83 -9.94
N THR A 235 -1.18 -21.12 -11.12
CA THR A 235 -2.02 -22.30 -11.34
C THR A 235 -1.28 -23.62 -11.12
N GLY A 236 0.04 -23.64 -11.33
CA GLY A 236 0.90 -24.79 -11.03
C GLY A 236 1.31 -24.91 -9.56
N ASN A 237 0.90 -23.98 -8.68
CA ASN A 237 1.21 -24.01 -7.26
C ASN A 237 0.06 -24.66 -6.46
N GLU A 238 -0.11 -25.96 -6.63
CA GLU A 238 -1.18 -26.74 -5.99
C GLU A 238 -1.17 -26.63 -4.46
N GLY A 239 0.02 -26.56 -3.86
CA GLY A 239 0.19 -26.40 -2.42
C GLY A 239 -0.36 -25.07 -1.91
N ALA A 240 -0.07 -23.97 -2.61
CA ALA A 240 -0.62 -22.66 -2.26
C ALA A 240 -2.13 -22.58 -2.54
N LEU A 241 -2.61 -23.12 -3.66
CA LEU A 241 -4.05 -23.18 -3.96
C LEU A 241 -4.82 -23.88 -2.84
N ALA A 242 -4.33 -25.04 -2.39
CA ALA A 242 -4.95 -25.77 -1.29
C ALA A 242 -4.87 -25.01 0.04
N PHE A 243 -3.77 -24.28 0.30
CA PHE A 243 -3.65 -23.42 1.47
C PHE A 243 -4.69 -22.29 1.46
N TRP A 244 -4.77 -21.52 0.37
CA TRP A 244 -5.66 -20.36 0.28
C TRP A 244 -7.14 -20.74 0.33
N ARG A 245 -7.53 -21.84 -0.33
CA ARG A 245 -8.90 -22.37 -0.23
C ARG A 245 -9.29 -22.76 1.20
N ARG A 246 -8.36 -23.39 1.96
CA ARG A 246 -8.59 -23.68 3.39
C ARG A 246 -8.62 -22.43 4.26
N SER A 247 -7.96 -21.35 3.84
CA SER A 247 -8.01 -20.05 4.51
C SER A 247 -9.26 -19.24 4.15
N GLY A 248 -10.18 -19.77 3.33
CA GLY A 248 -11.45 -19.13 3.01
C GLY A 248 -11.48 -18.32 1.71
N PHE A 249 -10.39 -18.32 0.94
CA PHE A 249 -10.35 -17.66 -0.37
C PHE A 249 -11.02 -18.51 -1.46
N GLY A 250 -11.79 -17.86 -2.33
CA GLY A 250 -12.41 -18.46 -3.50
C GLY A 250 -11.74 -18.02 -4.81
N ASP A 251 -11.99 -18.78 -5.88
CA ASP A 251 -11.53 -18.42 -7.22
C ASP A 251 -12.46 -17.30 -7.77
N GLU A 252 -11.89 -16.17 -8.20
CA GLU A 252 -12.65 -15.05 -8.78
C GLU A 252 -12.37 -14.87 -10.28
N LEU A 253 -11.10 -14.89 -10.68
CA LEU A 253 -10.66 -14.67 -12.05
C LEU A 253 -9.45 -15.54 -12.42
N VAL A 254 -9.22 -15.70 -13.73
CA VAL A 254 -8.04 -16.39 -14.28
C VAL A 254 -7.22 -15.42 -15.12
N GLN A 255 -5.95 -15.23 -14.75
CA GLN A 255 -5.02 -14.44 -15.56
C GLN A 255 -4.60 -15.21 -16.82
N MET A 256 -4.91 -14.66 -17.99
CA MET A 256 -4.51 -15.20 -19.30
C MET A 256 -3.38 -14.38 -19.91
N ARG A 257 -2.41 -15.03 -20.58
CA ARG A 257 -1.25 -14.37 -21.21
C ARG A 257 -0.87 -15.06 -22.52
N LYS A 258 -0.68 -14.27 -23.58
CA LYS A 258 -0.11 -14.69 -24.87
C LYS A 258 1.37 -14.33 -24.92
#